data_AF-A0A4R7G029-F1
#
_entry.id   AF-A0A4R7G029-F1
#
_cell.length_a   1.000
_cell.length_b   1.000
_cell.length_c   1.000
_cell.angle_alpha   90.00
_cell.angle_beta   90.00
_cell.angle_gamma   90.00
#
_symmetry.space_group_name_H-M   'P 1'
#
loop_
_entity.id
_entity.type
_entity.pdbx_description
1 polymer ?
#
loop_
_entity_poly.entity_id
_entity_poly.type
_entity_poly.pdbx_seq_one_letter_code
_entity_poly.pdbx_strand_id
1 'polypeptide(L)'
;MPTSQPAPPSAPLSTALPPGWAALQARFPDHDWLVLQADPDACHVWRVAAQNASPIRHDLPLGYGQLATQYLSRASAGAGQVEQVIELVEDQIMPLTRSWPAPGPQLALLCSAPDMAALLAQLPNPQAALQTTDAVEQLFNRYAQHMMGGSHGGLQLTPAQAALLVLLRECLHHWGCQQVALQA
;
A
#
# COMPACT_ATOMS: atom_id res chain seq x y z
N MET A 1 16.43 12.32 -39.24
CA MET A 1 17.23 12.37 -38.00
C MET A 1 16.28 12.75 -36.86
N PRO A 2 15.77 11.79 -36.07
CA PRO A 2 14.87 12.11 -34.97
C PRO A 2 15.68 12.65 -33.79
N THR A 3 15.40 13.89 -33.39
CA THR A 3 15.92 14.49 -32.16
C THR A 3 15.21 13.84 -30.98
N SER A 4 15.90 12.99 -30.25
CA SER A 4 15.41 12.44 -28.98
C SER A 4 15.38 13.56 -27.94
N GLN A 5 14.19 13.89 -27.47
CA GLN A 5 13.98 14.84 -26.38
C GLN A 5 14.39 14.15 -25.06
N PRO A 6 15.21 14.77 -24.21
CA PRO A 6 15.56 14.18 -22.92
C PRO A 6 14.31 14.12 -22.03
N ALA A 7 14.15 12.99 -21.33
CA ALA A 7 13.10 12.80 -20.33
C ALA A 7 13.17 13.93 -19.27
N PRO A 8 12.02 14.37 -18.73
CA PRO A 8 12.00 15.40 -17.69
C PRO A 8 12.80 14.92 -16.47
N PRO A 9 13.49 15.83 -15.75
CA PRO A 9 14.20 15.47 -14.53
C PRO A 9 13.20 14.94 -13.51
N SER A 10 13.46 13.75 -12.98
CA SER A 10 12.76 13.19 -11.83
C SER A 10 12.72 14.24 -10.72
N ALA A 11 11.52 14.56 -10.24
CA ALA A 11 11.35 15.51 -9.14
C ALA A 11 12.24 15.12 -7.95
N PRO A 12 12.80 16.08 -7.20
CA PRO A 12 13.60 15.75 -6.03
C PRO A 12 12.78 14.88 -5.08
N LEU A 13 13.37 13.76 -4.67
CA LEU A 13 12.79 12.80 -3.73
C LEU A 13 12.49 13.53 -2.40
N SER A 14 11.23 13.92 -2.20
CA SER A 14 10.80 14.58 -0.96
C SER A 14 11.01 13.65 0.22
N THR A 15 11.99 13.92 1.08
CA THR A 15 12.23 13.14 2.30
C THR A 15 11.16 13.35 3.36
N ALA A 16 10.21 14.26 3.13
CA ALA A 16 9.13 14.55 4.05
C ALA A 16 8.13 13.39 4.09
N LEU A 17 7.74 13.03 5.31
CA LEU A 17 6.63 12.12 5.56
C LEU A 17 5.32 12.75 5.05
N PRO A 18 4.34 11.92 4.64
CA PRO A 18 3.08 12.42 4.11
C PRO A 18 2.31 13.27 5.14
N PRO A 19 1.40 14.15 4.66
CA PRO A 19 0.51 14.91 5.52
C PRO A 19 -0.24 14.02 6.50
N GLY A 20 -0.55 14.53 7.70
CA GLY A 20 -1.30 13.78 8.72
C GLY A 20 -0.46 12.82 9.56
N TRP A 21 0.77 12.48 9.15
CA TRP A 21 1.71 11.67 9.94
C TRP A 21 1.88 12.20 11.37
N ALA A 22 2.21 13.48 11.54
CA ALA A 22 2.53 14.05 12.84
C ALA A 22 1.36 13.97 13.84
N ALA A 23 0.12 14.16 13.36
CA ALA A 23 -1.08 14.03 14.18
C ALA A 23 -1.33 12.57 14.59
N LEU A 24 -1.02 11.62 13.71
CA LEU A 24 -1.14 10.20 13.99
C LEU A 24 -0.11 9.75 15.04
N GLN A 25 1.16 10.14 14.90
CA GLN A 25 2.20 9.88 15.90
C GLN A 25 1.84 10.48 17.26
N ALA A 26 1.31 11.71 17.30
CA ALA A 26 0.88 12.34 18.55
C ALA A 26 -0.26 11.58 19.24
N ARG A 27 -1.16 10.96 18.46
CA ARG A 27 -2.27 10.14 18.97
C ARG A 27 -1.82 8.76 19.44
N PHE A 28 -0.75 8.22 18.83
CA PHE A 28 -0.23 6.87 19.06
C PHE A 28 1.30 6.92 19.26
N PRO A 29 1.77 7.50 20.37
CA PRO A 29 3.19 7.81 20.57
C PRO A 29 4.08 6.57 20.76
N ASP A 30 3.50 5.47 21.23
CA ASP A 30 4.22 4.23 21.52
C ASP A 30 4.32 3.29 20.31
N HIS A 31 3.68 3.66 19.19
CA HIS A 31 3.73 2.88 17.97
C HIS A 31 5.01 3.14 17.20
N ASP A 32 5.58 2.04 16.74
CA ASP A 32 6.51 2.01 15.64
C ASP A 32 5.72 2.07 14.34
N TRP A 33 6.20 2.84 13.37
CA TRP A 33 5.47 3.06 12.13
C TRP A 33 6.24 2.65 10.90
N LEU A 34 5.51 2.03 9.99
CA LEU A 34 5.80 2.06 8.57
C LEU A 34 4.86 3.08 7.94
N VAL A 35 5.36 3.89 7.03
CA VAL A 35 4.55 4.86 6.30
C VAL A 35 4.70 4.52 4.83
N LEU A 36 3.60 4.15 4.17
CA LEU A 36 3.51 3.89 2.75
C LEU A 36 2.75 5.05 2.11
N GLN A 37 3.42 5.81 1.25
CA GLN A 37 2.76 6.69 0.29
C GLN A 37 2.67 5.93 -1.02
N ALA A 38 1.45 5.56 -1.42
CA ALA A 38 1.19 4.85 -2.66
C ALA A 38 0.55 5.81 -3.66
N ASP A 39 1.34 6.22 -4.65
CA ASP A 39 0.88 7.01 -5.78
C ASP A 39 0.62 6.08 -7.00
N PRO A 40 -0.18 6.52 -7.99
CA PRO A 40 -0.47 5.70 -9.17
C PRO A 40 0.78 5.23 -9.93
N ASP A 41 1.86 6.03 -9.88
CA ASP A 41 3.08 5.81 -10.66
C ASP A 41 4.30 5.38 -9.84
N ALA A 42 4.27 5.55 -8.52
CA ALA A 42 5.39 5.23 -7.65
C ALA A 42 4.90 5.00 -6.21
N CYS A 43 5.65 4.24 -5.43
CA CYS A 43 5.39 4.07 -4.01
C CYS A 43 6.65 4.40 -3.21
N HIS A 44 6.44 5.02 -2.06
CA HIS A 44 7.49 5.42 -1.16
C HIS A 44 7.20 4.88 0.22
N VAL A 45 8.20 4.30 0.87
CA VAL A 45 8.05 3.73 2.20
C VAL A 45 9.05 4.36 3.15
N TRP A 46 8.59 4.70 4.35
CA TRP A 46 9.44 5.13 5.44
C TRP A 46 9.29 4.19 6.62
N ARG A 47 10.41 3.84 7.24
CA ARG A 47 10.43 3.26 8.59
C ARG A 47 10.67 4.37 9.60
N VAL A 48 9.76 4.53 10.55
CA VAL A 48 9.83 5.52 11.62
C VAL A 48 9.76 4.80 12.96
N ALA A 49 10.83 4.89 13.75
CA ALA A 49 10.83 4.33 15.11
C ALA A 49 10.18 5.32 16.10
N ALA A 50 9.57 4.81 17.16
CA ALA A 50 8.84 5.60 18.16
C ALA A 50 9.69 6.70 18.84
N GLN A 51 11.03 6.62 18.82
CA GLN A 51 11.91 7.52 19.58
C GLN A 51 13.08 8.06 18.73
N ASN A 52 12.99 9.32 18.29
CA ASN A 52 14.06 10.20 17.77
C ASN A 52 15.04 9.65 16.71
N ALA A 53 14.77 8.49 16.12
CA ALA A 53 15.54 8.00 14.99
C ALA A 53 15.10 8.73 13.72
N SER A 54 16.07 9.13 12.88
CA SER A 54 15.75 9.64 11.56
C SER A 54 15.02 8.56 10.75
N PRO A 55 13.93 8.93 10.05
CA PRO A 55 13.18 7.96 9.26
C PRO A 55 14.05 7.42 8.13
N ILE A 56 13.98 6.10 7.91
CA ILE A 56 14.67 5.45 6.79
C ILE A 56 13.69 5.39 5.63
N ARG A 57 14.03 6.02 4.51
CA ARG A 57 13.21 5.99 3.29
C ARG A 57 13.70 4.92 2.32
N HIS A 58 12.75 4.26 1.65
CA HIS A 58 12.97 3.43 0.48
C HIS A 58 11.93 3.75 -0.60
N ASP A 59 12.37 3.77 -1.86
CA ASP A 59 11.49 3.97 -3.01
C ASP A 59 11.22 2.62 -3.68
N LEU A 60 9.95 2.29 -3.85
CA LEU A 60 9.53 1.10 -4.57
C LEU A 60 9.29 1.48 -6.04
N PRO A 61 9.92 0.79 -7.01
CA PRO A 61 9.75 1.06 -8.43
C PRO A 61 8.43 0.48 -8.97
N LEU A 62 7.34 0.65 -8.22
CA LEU A 62 5.99 0.26 -8.60
C LEU A 62 4.98 1.34 -8.21
N GLY A 63 3.93 1.47 -9.00
CA GLY A 63 2.76 2.30 -8.71
C GLY A 63 1.49 1.50 -8.95
N TYR A 64 0.49 1.69 -8.09
CA TYR A 64 -0.72 0.87 -8.15
C TYR A 64 -1.54 1.10 -9.44
N GLY A 65 -1.45 2.30 -10.04
CA GLY A 65 -2.07 2.62 -11.33
C GLY A 65 -1.37 1.90 -12.50
N GLN A 66 -0.05 1.77 -12.44
CA GLN A 66 0.73 1.00 -13.41
C GLN A 66 0.41 -0.50 -13.32
N LEU A 67 0.37 -1.06 -12.11
CA LEU A 67 -0.01 -2.45 -11.86
C LEU A 67 -1.43 -2.73 -12.39
N ALA A 68 -2.37 -1.84 -12.10
CA ALA A 68 -3.73 -1.96 -12.59
C ALA A 68 -3.80 -1.98 -14.13
N THR A 69 -3.15 -1.01 -14.78
CA THR A 69 -3.16 -0.88 -16.23
C THR A 69 -2.56 -2.09 -16.93
N GLN A 70 -1.47 -2.62 -16.38
CA GLN A 70 -0.73 -3.74 -16.98
C GLN A 70 -1.42 -5.09 -16.78
N TYR A 71 -2.00 -5.33 -15.59
CA TYR A 71 -2.44 -6.67 -15.18
C TYR A 71 -3.94 -6.80 -14.94
N LEU A 72 -4.61 -5.76 -14.43
CA LEU A 72 -5.98 -5.88 -13.91
C LEU A 72 -7.05 -5.20 -14.78
N SER A 73 -6.68 -4.34 -15.72
CA SER A 73 -7.62 -3.59 -16.58
C SER A 73 -8.22 -4.39 -17.74
N ARG A 74 -7.71 -5.60 -18.02
CA ARG A 74 -8.24 -6.44 -19.11
C ARG A 74 -9.49 -7.16 -18.66
N ALA A 75 -10.47 -7.31 -19.55
CA ALA A 75 -11.71 -8.06 -19.27
C ALA A 75 -11.46 -9.53 -18.89
N SER A 76 -10.31 -10.09 -19.27
CA SER A 76 -9.89 -11.45 -18.92
C SER A 76 -9.07 -11.53 -17.63
N ALA A 77 -8.90 -10.43 -16.88
CA ALA A 77 -8.20 -10.47 -15.62
C ALA A 77 -8.94 -11.42 -14.65
N GLY A 78 -8.22 -12.41 -14.15
CA GLY A 78 -8.70 -13.42 -13.22
C GLY A 78 -7.69 -13.63 -12.09
N ALA A 79 -7.85 -14.73 -11.35
CA ALA A 79 -6.97 -15.08 -10.23
C ALA A 79 -5.47 -15.06 -10.58
N GLY A 80 -5.08 -15.59 -11.75
CA GLY A 80 -3.67 -15.62 -12.15
C GLY A 80 -3.04 -14.23 -12.36
N GLN A 81 -3.81 -13.22 -12.76
CA GLN A 81 -3.31 -11.84 -12.85
C GLN A 81 -3.15 -11.22 -11.45
N VAL A 82 -4.01 -11.57 -10.50
CA VAL A 82 -3.85 -11.15 -9.10
C VAL A 82 -2.60 -11.77 -8.50
N GLU A 83 -2.37 -13.07 -8.71
CA GLU A 83 -1.14 -13.77 -8.30
C GLU A 83 0.10 -13.10 -8.87
N GLN A 84 0.08 -12.73 -10.16
CA GLN A 84 1.20 -12.02 -10.78
C GLN A 84 1.45 -10.63 -10.15
N VAL A 85 0.40 -9.90 -9.77
CA VAL A 85 0.55 -8.62 -9.05
C VAL A 85 1.12 -8.84 -7.65
N ILE A 86 0.70 -9.91 -6.95
CA ILE A 86 1.25 -10.28 -5.64
C ILE A 86 2.75 -10.52 -5.76
N GLU A 87 3.18 -11.39 -6.69
CA GLU A 87 4.59 -11.70 -6.92
C GLU A 87 5.43 -10.44 -7.18
N LEU A 88 4.93 -9.54 -8.03
CA LEU A 88 5.61 -8.28 -8.34
C LEU A 88 5.74 -7.36 -7.13
N VAL A 89 4.71 -7.30 -6.28
CA VAL A 89 4.77 -6.52 -5.04
C VAL A 89 5.74 -7.16 -4.05
N GLU A 90 5.65 -8.47 -3.84
CA GLU A 90 6.52 -9.24 -2.94
C GLU A 90 7.99 -9.05 -3.29
N ASP A 91 8.35 -9.12 -4.57
CA ASP A 91 9.71 -8.90 -5.06
C ASP A 91 10.29 -7.54 -4.62
N GLN A 92 9.45 -6.51 -4.49
CA GLN A 92 9.89 -5.19 -4.04
C GLN A 92 9.93 -5.04 -2.51
N ILE A 93 9.00 -5.67 -1.78
CA ILE A 93 8.86 -5.45 -0.33
C ILE A 93 9.65 -6.43 0.53
N MET A 94 9.85 -7.68 0.07
CA MET A 94 10.54 -8.71 0.84
C MET A 94 12.02 -8.40 1.13
N PRO A 95 12.80 -7.77 0.22
CA PRO A 95 14.16 -7.35 0.52
C PRO A 95 14.22 -6.37 1.70
N LEU A 96 13.20 -5.50 1.83
CA LEU A 96 13.13 -4.51 2.90
C LEU A 96 12.93 -5.16 4.27
N THR A 97 12.09 -6.19 4.35
CA THR A 97 11.87 -6.99 5.56
C THR A 97 13.18 -7.53 6.15
N ARG A 98 14.15 -7.87 5.30
CA ARG A 98 15.46 -8.40 5.72
C ARG A 98 16.47 -7.31 6.10
N SER A 99 16.33 -6.12 5.49
CA SER A 99 17.30 -5.02 5.62
C SER A 99 16.98 -4.05 6.76
N TRP A 100 15.71 -3.97 7.17
CA TRP A 100 15.30 -3.06 8.23
C TRP A 100 15.56 -3.60 9.63
N PRO A 101 15.80 -2.72 10.61
CA PRO A 101 15.83 -3.11 12.01
C PRO A 101 14.55 -3.83 12.41
N ALA A 102 14.69 -4.83 13.29
CA ALA A 102 13.54 -5.54 13.85
C ALA A 102 12.54 -4.53 14.45
N PRO A 103 11.24 -4.67 14.18
CA PRO A 103 10.27 -3.74 14.69
C PRO A 103 10.07 -3.89 16.20
N GLY A 104 9.65 -2.81 16.84
CA GLY A 104 9.13 -2.85 18.20
C GLY A 104 7.83 -3.67 18.30
N PRO A 105 7.33 -3.89 19.53
CA PRO A 105 6.18 -4.76 19.78
C PRO A 105 4.85 -4.23 19.22
N GLN A 106 4.78 -2.93 18.90
CA GLN A 106 3.58 -2.27 18.38
C GLN A 106 3.88 -1.61 17.02
N LEU A 107 3.92 -2.44 15.97
CA LEU A 107 4.11 -1.97 14.60
C LEU A 107 2.76 -1.72 13.91
N ALA A 108 2.58 -0.51 13.39
CA ALA A 108 1.46 -0.14 12.54
C ALA A 108 1.93 0.44 11.20
N LEU A 109 1.07 0.35 10.19
CA LEU A 109 1.26 0.98 8.89
C LEU A 109 0.40 2.25 8.80
N LEU A 110 0.93 3.34 8.27
CA LEU A 110 0.14 4.41 7.69
C LEU A 110 0.19 4.25 6.17
N CYS A 111 -0.95 4.05 5.51
CA CYS A 111 -1.04 4.07 4.06
C CYS A 111 -1.77 5.33 3.59
N SER A 112 -1.10 6.15 2.79
CA SER A 112 -1.66 7.33 2.14
C SER A 112 -1.71 7.12 0.63
N ALA A 113 -2.88 7.26 0.02
CA ALA A 113 -3.07 7.13 -1.42
C ALA A 113 -4.33 7.87 -1.88
N PRO A 114 -4.34 8.54 -3.04
CA PRO A 114 -5.49 9.35 -3.45
C PRO A 114 -6.78 8.54 -3.65
N ASP A 115 -6.67 7.26 -4.00
CA ASP A 115 -7.81 6.35 -4.17
C ASP A 115 -8.24 5.62 -2.87
N MET A 116 -7.63 5.95 -1.73
CA MET A 116 -7.83 5.22 -0.47
C MET A 116 -9.26 5.35 0.07
N ALA A 117 -9.95 6.46 -0.18
CA ALA A 117 -11.30 6.70 0.32
C ALA A 117 -12.30 5.62 -0.13
N ALA A 118 -12.15 5.12 -1.36
CA ALA A 118 -12.99 4.06 -1.90
C ALA A 118 -12.75 2.71 -1.21
N LEU A 119 -11.49 2.39 -0.89
CA LEU A 119 -11.14 1.18 -0.14
C LEU A 119 -11.65 1.25 1.31
N LEU A 120 -11.47 2.42 1.95
CA LEU A 120 -11.97 2.68 3.30
C LEU A 120 -13.48 2.42 3.43
N ALA A 121 -14.26 2.85 2.43
CA ALA A 121 -15.72 2.65 2.42
C ALA A 121 -16.15 1.17 2.35
N GLN A 122 -15.25 0.26 1.95
CA GLN A 122 -15.51 -1.19 1.87
C GLN A 122 -15.14 -1.95 3.16
N LEU A 123 -14.57 -1.27 4.15
CA LEU A 123 -14.20 -1.85 5.44
C LEU A 123 -15.36 -1.80 6.44
N PRO A 124 -15.40 -2.70 7.45
CA PRO A 124 -16.52 -2.78 8.40
C PRO A 124 -16.72 -1.51 9.24
N ASN A 125 -15.65 -0.78 9.55
CA ASN A 125 -15.71 0.47 10.29
C ASN A 125 -14.86 1.56 9.62
N PRO A 126 -15.36 2.20 8.55
CA PRO A 126 -14.59 3.18 7.77
C PRO A 126 -14.09 4.39 8.56
N GLN A 127 -14.71 4.68 9.71
CA GLN A 127 -14.37 5.83 10.56
C GLN A 127 -13.31 5.51 11.62
N ALA A 128 -12.91 4.25 11.79
CA ALA A 128 -11.87 3.90 12.75
C ALA A 128 -10.53 4.50 12.32
N ALA A 129 -9.84 5.14 13.28
CA ALA A 129 -8.52 5.73 13.06
C ALA A 129 -7.47 4.68 12.70
N LEU A 130 -7.63 3.45 13.21
CA LEU A 130 -6.85 2.27 12.86
C LEU A 130 -7.79 1.14 12.47
N GLN A 131 -7.56 0.57 11.30
CA GLN A 131 -8.15 -0.68 10.84
C GLN A 131 -7.25 -1.84 11.28
N THR A 132 -7.81 -3.04 11.42
CA THR A 132 -7.01 -4.25 11.66
C THR A 132 -6.50 -4.80 10.35
N THR A 133 -5.34 -5.47 10.39
CA THR A 133 -4.83 -6.23 9.23
C THR A 133 -5.86 -7.27 8.77
N ASP A 134 -6.50 -7.98 9.70
CA ASP A 134 -7.59 -8.92 9.41
C ASP A 134 -8.73 -8.30 8.60
N ALA A 135 -9.10 -7.05 8.86
CA ALA A 135 -10.18 -6.38 8.11
C ALA A 135 -9.78 -6.14 6.64
N VAL A 136 -8.51 -5.78 6.41
CA VAL A 136 -7.94 -5.63 5.07
C VAL A 136 -7.81 -6.98 4.38
N GLU A 137 -7.33 -8.01 5.08
CA GLU A 137 -7.24 -9.38 4.54
C GLU A 137 -8.61 -9.94 4.17
N GLN A 138 -9.65 -9.70 4.98
CA GLN A 138 -11.02 -10.09 4.65
C GLN A 138 -11.55 -9.37 3.41
N LEU A 139 -11.23 -8.09 3.23
CA LEU A 139 -11.57 -7.34 2.01
C LEU A 139 -10.87 -7.94 0.79
N PHE A 140 -9.58 -8.25 0.90
CA PHE A 140 -8.81 -8.94 -0.13
C PHE A 140 -9.39 -10.32 -0.45
N ASN A 141 -9.75 -11.13 0.55
CA ASN A 141 -10.32 -12.46 0.34
C ASN A 141 -11.64 -12.41 -0.44
N ARG A 142 -12.49 -11.41 -0.19
CA ARG A 142 -13.70 -11.19 -1.00
C ARG A 142 -13.35 -10.85 -2.45
N TYR A 143 -12.33 -10.01 -2.66
CA TYR A 143 -11.83 -9.68 -4.00
C TYR A 143 -11.27 -10.91 -4.72
N ALA A 144 -10.42 -11.70 -4.06
CA ALA A 144 -9.85 -12.92 -4.64
C ALA A 144 -10.93 -13.95 -5.00
N GLN A 145 -11.95 -14.13 -4.14
CA GLN A 145 -13.11 -14.99 -4.45
C GLN A 145 -13.86 -14.53 -5.70
N HIS A 146 -14.06 -13.22 -5.86
CA HIS A 146 -14.66 -12.65 -7.06
C HIS A 146 -13.81 -12.94 -8.31
N MET A 147 -12.50 -12.78 -8.24
CA MET A 147 -11.58 -13.06 -9.35
C MET A 147 -11.48 -14.55 -9.73
N MET A 148 -11.91 -15.45 -8.85
CA MET A 148 -12.08 -16.89 -9.12
C MET A 148 -13.46 -17.25 -9.70
N GLY A 149 -14.29 -16.26 -10.07
CA GLY A 149 -15.64 -16.47 -10.60
C GLY A 149 -16.73 -16.57 -9.53
N GLY A 150 -16.41 -16.20 -8.28
CA GLY A 150 -17.38 -16.08 -7.20
C GLY A 150 -18.33 -14.89 -7.37
N SER A 151 -19.39 -14.85 -6.57
CA SER A 151 -20.32 -13.71 -6.54
C SER A 151 -19.60 -12.43 -6.13
N HIS A 152 -19.98 -11.30 -6.74
CA HIS A 152 -19.35 -10.00 -6.48
C HIS A 152 -19.59 -9.52 -5.04
N GLY A 153 -20.60 -10.06 -4.33
CA GLY A 153 -20.85 -9.71 -2.91
C GLY A 153 -21.04 -8.22 -2.64
N GLY A 154 -21.36 -7.42 -3.66
CA GLY A 154 -21.42 -5.95 -3.59
C GLY A 154 -20.07 -5.23 -3.69
N LEU A 155 -18.96 -5.96 -3.86
CA LEU A 155 -17.63 -5.39 -4.02
C LEU A 155 -17.53 -4.65 -5.36
N GLN A 156 -17.18 -3.35 -5.29
CA GLN A 156 -16.98 -2.49 -6.46
C GLN A 156 -15.60 -1.84 -6.35
N LEU A 157 -14.58 -2.55 -6.83
CA LEU A 157 -13.23 -2.00 -6.94
C LEU A 157 -12.91 -1.77 -8.41
N THR A 158 -12.41 -0.57 -8.71
CA THR A 158 -11.72 -0.35 -9.99
C THR A 158 -10.42 -1.16 -10.02
N PRO A 159 -9.85 -1.43 -11.21
CA PRO A 159 -8.53 -2.08 -11.30
C PRO A 159 -7.44 -1.39 -10.46
N ALA A 160 -7.45 -0.06 -10.40
CA ALA A 160 -6.53 0.74 -9.59
C ALA A 160 -6.71 0.48 -8.09
N GLN A 161 -7.95 0.49 -7.61
CA GLN A 161 -8.27 0.20 -6.20
C GLN A 161 -7.92 -1.25 -5.84
N ALA A 162 -8.14 -2.20 -6.76
CA ALA A 162 -7.74 -3.59 -6.57
C ALA A 162 -6.21 -3.74 -6.45
N ALA A 163 -5.44 -3.09 -7.32
CA ALA A 163 -3.98 -3.08 -7.22
C ALA A 163 -3.49 -2.43 -5.91
N LEU A 164 -4.11 -1.33 -5.48
CA LEU A 164 -3.81 -0.69 -4.20
C LEU A 164 -4.12 -1.60 -3.01
N LEU A 165 -5.23 -2.35 -3.07
CA LEU A 165 -5.59 -3.34 -2.05
C LEU A 165 -4.57 -4.48 -1.97
N VAL A 166 -4.12 -5.01 -3.12
CA VAL A 166 -3.06 -6.03 -3.16
C VAL A 166 -1.77 -5.48 -2.54
N LEU A 167 -1.31 -4.31 -2.99
CA LEU A 167 -0.13 -3.66 -2.46
C LEU A 167 -0.20 -3.49 -0.93
N LEU A 168 -1.34 -2.97 -0.44
CA LEU A 168 -1.56 -2.75 0.98
C LEU A 168 -1.52 -4.07 1.76
N ARG A 169 -2.22 -5.10 1.28
CA ARG A 169 -2.29 -6.41 1.93
C ARG A 169 -0.90 -7.04 2.04
N GLU A 170 -0.13 -7.05 0.96
CA GLU A 170 1.23 -7.63 0.96
C GLU A 170 2.15 -6.88 1.93
N CYS A 171 2.10 -5.53 1.93
CA CYS A 171 2.86 -4.73 2.88
C CYS A 171 2.52 -5.08 4.34
N LEU A 172 1.24 -5.17 4.68
CA LEU A 172 0.80 -5.51 6.04
C LEU A 172 1.25 -6.91 6.45
N HIS A 173 1.02 -7.88 5.56
CA HIS A 173 1.29 -9.29 5.82
C HIS A 173 2.78 -9.56 6.01
N HIS A 174 3.63 -9.09 5.09
CA HIS A 174 5.06 -9.39 5.12
C HIS A 174 5.86 -8.57 6.12
N TRP A 175 5.38 -7.38 6.51
CA TRP A 175 6.02 -6.59 7.56
C TRP A 175 5.47 -6.87 8.96
N GLY A 176 4.42 -7.69 9.09
CA GLY A 176 3.85 -8.10 10.38
C GLY A 176 3.10 -6.99 11.11
N CYS A 177 2.63 -5.97 10.38
CA CYS A 177 1.80 -4.90 10.93
C CYS A 177 0.48 -5.48 11.43
N GLN A 178 0.04 -5.09 12.63
CA GLN A 178 -1.24 -5.54 13.19
C GLN A 178 -2.38 -4.58 12.89
N GLN A 179 -2.03 -3.33 12.62
CA GLN A 179 -2.97 -2.23 12.44
C GLN A 179 -2.52 -1.32 11.30
N VAL A 180 -3.49 -0.64 10.70
CA VAL A 180 -3.24 0.32 9.63
C VAL A 180 -4.10 1.57 9.77
N ALA A 181 -3.48 2.74 9.66
CA ALA A 181 -4.16 4.00 9.39
C ALA A 181 -4.24 4.20 7.88
N LEU A 182 -5.40 4.58 7.37
CA LEU A 182 -5.64 4.80 5.94
C LEU A 182 -6.00 6.27 5.69
N GLN A 183 -5.33 6.90 4.73
CA GLN A 183 -5.50 8.31 4.37
C GLN A 183 -5.63 8.46 2.86
N ALA A 184 -6.50 9.40 2.44
CA ALA A 184 -6.70 9.78 1.05
C ALA A 184 -6.08 11.15 0.77
#